data_AF-A0A0R1NCP2-F1
#
_entry.id   AF-A0A0R1NCP2-F1
#
_cell.length_a   1.000
_cell.length_b   1.000
_cell.length_c   1.000
_cell.angle_alpha   90.00
_cell.angle_beta   90.00
_cell.angle_gamma   90.00
#
_symmetry.space_group_name_H-M   'P 1'
#
loop_
_entity.id
_entity.type
_entity.pdbx_description
1 polymer ?
#
loop_
_entity_poly.entity_id
_entity_poly.type
_entity_poly.pdbx_seq_one_letter_code
_entity_poly.pdbx_strand_id
1 'polypeptide(L)'
;MKQLQLKFHTSEGKSKTLSVNYVDQELTGDQVKSTMEKIAATKIFIKGGVHLYDVPVSAKYVERTETPLFGDDAGTETPAPTPEVPAGR
;
A
#
# COMPACT_ATOMS: atom_id res chain seq x y z
N MET A 1 -1.18 0.49 9.15
CA MET A 1 -1.94 0.28 7.88
C MET A 1 -1.30 -0.88 7.13
N LYS A 2 -2.06 -1.73 6.44
CA LYS A 2 -1.50 -2.83 5.62
C LYS A 2 -1.22 -2.33 4.22
N GLN A 3 -0.03 -2.65 3.71
CA GLN A 3 0.42 -2.29 2.36
C GLN A 3 0.54 -3.56 1.52
N LEU A 4 -0.02 -3.56 0.31
CA LEU A 4 0.18 -4.64 -0.65
C LEU A 4 1.39 -4.33 -1.51
N GLN A 5 2.41 -5.19 -1.42
CA GLN A 5 3.57 -5.16 -2.29
C GLN A 5 3.42 -6.19 -3.40
N LEU A 6 3.45 -5.71 -4.63
CA LEU A 6 3.41 -6.50 -5.84
C LEU A 6 4.77 -6.41 -6.53
N LYS A 7 5.43 -7.54 -6.75
CA LYS A 7 6.69 -7.65 -7.49
C LYS A 7 6.44 -8.06 -8.92
N PHE A 8 7.11 -7.38 -9.84
CA PHE A 8 7.09 -7.64 -11.27
C PHE A 8 8.51 -7.69 -11.82
N HIS A 9 8.69 -8.34 -12.95
CA HIS A 9 9.84 -8.15 -13.82
C HIS A 9 9.49 -7.15 -14.92
N THR A 10 10.43 -6.26 -15.17
CA THR A 10 10.43 -5.37 -16.32
C THR A 10 10.83 -6.14 -17.58
N SER A 11 10.52 -5.60 -18.76
CA SER A 11 10.94 -6.19 -20.03
C SER A 11 12.48 -6.23 -20.21
N GLU A 12 13.23 -5.49 -19.38
CA GLU A 12 14.70 -5.47 -19.38
C GLU A 12 15.31 -6.49 -18.40
N GLY A 13 14.47 -7.31 -17.74
CA GLY A 13 14.90 -8.31 -16.76
C GLY A 13 15.17 -7.74 -15.35
N LYS A 14 14.95 -6.44 -15.13
CA LYS A 14 15.03 -5.83 -13.78
C LYS A 14 13.76 -6.11 -12.99
N SER A 15 13.87 -6.34 -11.68
CA SER A 15 12.70 -6.48 -10.82
C SER A 15 12.18 -5.11 -10.36
N LYS A 16 10.86 -4.91 -10.41
CA LYS A 16 10.17 -3.71 -9.94
C LYS A 16 9.14 -4.08 -8.88
N THR A 17 9.11 -3.34 -7.79
CA THR A 17 8.09 -3.50 -6.74
C THR A 17 7.13 -2.32 -6.79
N LEU A 18 5.84 -2.61 -6.80
CA LEU A 18 4.74 -1.65 -6.64
C LEU A 18 4.16 -1.84 -5.23
N SER A 19 4.11 -0.78 -4.45
CA SER A 19 3.58 -0.78 -3.09
C SER A 19 2.31 0.05 -3.02
N VAL A 20 1.21 -0.54 -2.56
CA VAL A 20 -0.10 0.10 -2.48
C VAL A 20 -0.54 0.14 -1.01
N ASN A 21 -0.70 1.34 -0.45
CA ASN A 21 -1.08 1.54 0.96
C ASN A 21 -2.60 1.46 1.21
N TYR A 22 -3.41 1.69 0.17
CA TYR A 22 -4.87 1.57 0.22
C TYR A 22 -5.28 0.31 -0.54
N VAL A 23 -5.16 -0.82 0.14
CA VAL A 23 -5.52 -2.11 -0.40
C VAL A 23 -6.62 -2.72 0.46
N ASP A 24 -7.68 -3.20 -0.18
CA ASP A 24 -8.70 -3.98 0.48
C ASP A 24 -8.09 -5.22 1.14
N GLN A 25 -8.35 -5.35 2.44
CA GLN A 25 -7.76 -6.39 3.28
C GLN A 25 -8.30 -7.79 2.95
N GLU A 26 -9.36 -7.87 2.15
CA GLU A 26 -10.05 -9.09 1.73
C GLU A 26 -9.59 -9.58 0.34
N LEU A 27 -8.60 -8.93 -0.26
CA LEU A 27 -8.05 -9.37 -1.55
C LEU A 27 -7.35 -10.72 -1.40
N THR A 28 -7.92 -11.73 -2.05
CA THR A 28 -7.39 -13.08 -2.12
C THR A 28 -6.19 -13.14 -3.07
N GLY A 29 -5.27 -14.08 -2.86
CA GLY A 29 -4.10 -14.26 -3.74
C GLY A 29 -4.46 -14.39 -5.22
N ASP A 30 -5.59 -15.04 -5.53
CA ASP A 30 -6.10 -15.19 -6.89
C ASP A 30 -6.53 -13.85 -7.52
N GLN A 31 -7.25 -13.03 -6.78
CA GLN A 31 -7.67 -11.69 -7.22
C GLN A 31 -6.46 -10.78 -7.44
N VAL A 32 -5.48 -10.84 -6.53
CA VAL A 32 -4.25 -10.07 -6.66
C VAL A 32 -3.48 -10.51 -7.89
N LYS A 33 -3.31 -11.82 -8.11
CA LYS A 33 -2.64 -12.37 -9.29
C LYS A 33 -3.34 -11.96 -10.59
N SER A 34 -4.66 -12.13 -10.66
CA SER A 34 -5.45 -11.75 -11.84
C SER A 34 -5.35 -10.25 -12.14
N THR A 35 -5.32 -9.42 -11.09
CA THR A 35 -5.10 -7.97 -11.23
C THR A 35 -3.69 -7.66 -11.72
N MET A 36 -2.67 -8.33 -11.19
CA MET A 36 -1.29 -8.21 -11.66
C MET A 36 -1.16 -8.59 -13.15
N GLU A 37 -1.83 -9.66 -13.57
CA GLU A 37 -1.87 -10.10 -14.96
C GLU A 37 -2.57 -9.06 -15.86
N LYS A 38 -3.68 -8.46 -15.40
CA LYS A 38 -4.33 -7.35 -16.10
C LYS A 38 -3.41 -6.14 -16.24
N ILE A 39 -2.71 -5.75 -15.17
CA ILE A 39 -1.75 -4.64 -15.20
C ILE A 39 -0.64 -4.92 -16.22
N ALA A 40 -0.08 -6.12 -16.19
CA ALA A 40 0.93 -6.57 -17.15
C ALA A 40 0.42 -6.60 -18.59
N ALA A 41 -0.82 -7.06 -18.80
CA ALA A 41 -1.47 -7.10 -20.10
C ALA A 41 -1.78 -5.69 -20.64
N THR A 42 -2.07 -4.72 -19.76
CA THR A 42 -2.37 -3.34 -20.16
C THR A 42 -1.11 -2.64 -20.72
N LYS A 43 0.09 -3.04 -20.27
CA LYS A 43 1.39 -2.47 -20.69
C LYS A 43 1.45 -0.92 -20.69
N ILE A 44 0.63 -0.27 -19.85
CA ILE A 44 0.54 1.20 -19.77
C ILE A 44 1.73 1.84 -19.07
N PHE A 45 2.45 1.06 -18.26
CA PHE A 45 3.56 1.57 -17.47
C PHE A 45 4.86 1.39 -18.25
N ILE A 46 5.11 2.31 -19.18
CA ILE A 46 6.33 2.33 -19.99
C ILE A 46 7.19 3.51 -19.57
N LYS A 47 8.47 3.26 -19.28
CA LYS A 47 9.44 4.31 -18.99
C LYS A 47 10.66 4.15 -19.88
N GLY A 48 10.88 5.12 -20.77
CA GLY A 48 12.00 5.10 -21.71
C GLY A 48 11.99 3.88 -22.65
N GLY A 49 10.79 3.41 -23.05
CA GLY A 49 10.64 2.21 -23.90
C GLY A 49 10.64 0.88 -23.15
N VAL A 50 10.79 0.89 -21.83
CA VAL A 50 10.84 -0.32 -21.00
C VAL A 50 9.52 -0.49 -20.25
N HIS A 51 8.89 -1.65 -20.37
CA HIS A 51 7.72 -2.01 -19.58
C HIS A 51 8.13 -2.22 -18.13
N LEU A 52 7.58 -1.41 -17.22
CA LEU A 52 7.89 -1.46 -15.79
C LEU A 52 7.24 -2.64 -15.07
N TYR A 53 6.11 -3.12 -15.57
CA TYR A 53 5.35 -4.24 -15.02
C TYR A 53 5.00 -5.20 -16.17
N ASP A 54 5.93 -6.07 -16.56
CA ASP A 54 5.74 -6.98 -17.71
C ASP A 54 5.40 -8.40 -17.26
N VAL A 55 6.11 -8.95 -16.27
CA VAL A 55 5.83 -10.29 -15.73
C VAL A 55 5.52 -10.22 -14.24
N PRO A 56 4.34 -10.69 -13.79
CA PRO A 56 4.02 -10.76 -12.37
C PRO A 56 4.84 -11.86 -11.68
N VAL A 57 5.57 -11.52 -10.61
CA VAL A 57 6.48 -12.46 -9.92
C VAL A 57 5.86 -12.93 -8.61
N SER A 58 5.39 -12.01 -7.78
CA SER A 58 4.82 -12.34 -6.46
C SER A 58 4.06 -11.16 -5.88
N ALA A 59 3.13 -11.43 -4.97
CA ALA A 59 2.47 -10.41 -4.16
C ALA A 59 2.50 -10.79 -2.68
N LYS A 60 2.63 -9.79 -1.80
CA LYS A 60 2.65 -9.97 -0.36
C LYS A 60 2.04 -8.77 0.36
N TYR A 61 1.33 -9.04 1.44
CA TYR A 61 0.95 -8.01 2.39
C TYR A 61 2.14 -7.69 3.31
N VAL A 62 2.36 -6.40 3.52
CA VAL A 62 3.39 -5.86 4.39
C VAL A 62 2.68 -4.96 5.39
N GLU A 63 2.72 -5.34 6.65
CA GLU A 63 2.24 -4.49 7.73
C GLU A 63 3.41 -3.59 8.16
N ARG A 64 3.23 -2.27 8.03
CA ARG A 64 4.25 -1.32 8.46
C ARG A 64 3.98 -0.99 9.93
N THR A 65 4.86 -1.46 10.81
CA THR A 65 4.92 -1.00 12.21
C THR A 65 5.95 0.11 12.28
N GLU A 66 5.49 1.35 12.44
CA GLU A 66 6.35 2.51 12.64
C GLU A 66 6.61 2.64 14.13
N THR A 67 7.83 2.30 14.57
CA THR A 67 8.27 2.57 15.94
C THR A 67 8.97 3.93 15.94
N PRO A 68 8.31 5.00 16.43
CA PRO A 68 8.97 6.30 16.56
C PRO A 68 10.10 6.16 17.59
N LEU A 69 11.34 6.43 17.15
CA LEU A 69 12.51 6.35 18.02
C LEU A 69 12.85 7.71 18.65
N PHE A 70 12.48 8.81 17.99
CA PHE A 70 12.53 10.18 18.49
C PHE A 70 11.58 11.04 17.65
N GLY A 71 10.91 12.00 18.29
CA GLY A 71 10.05 12.96 17.62
C GLY A 71 9.80 14.15 18.54
N ASP A 72 10.30 15.33 18.16
CA ASP A 72 9.88 16.63 18.71
C ASP A 72 8.52 17.05 18.11
N ASP A 73 7.60 16.09 17.93
CA ASP A 73 6.23 16.38 17.52
C ASP A 73 5.34 16.40 18.77
N ALA A 74 5.59 17.41 19.60
CA ALA A 74 4.63 17.83 20.60
C ALA A 74 3.47 18.51 19.89
N GLY A 75 2.34 17.79 19.78
CA GLY A 75 1.03 18.42 19.69
C GLY A 75 0.26 18.15 18.40
N THR A 76 -0.67 17.20 18.47
CA THR A 76 -2.09 17.54 18.68
C THR A 76 -2.87 16.25 18.89
N GLU A 77 -2.67 15.66 20.06
CA GLU A 77 -3.79 15.01 20.74
C GLU A 77 -4.78 16.14 21.05
N THR A 78 -5.80 16.32 20.20
CA THR A 78 -7.03 16.95 20.68
C THR A 78 -7.82 15.84 21.35
N PRO A 79 -7.84 15.79 22.70
CA PRO A 79 -8.65 14.82 23.40
C PRO A 79 -10.11 15.02 23.01
N ALA A 80 -10.79 13.90 22.77
CA ALA A 80 -12.23 13.84 22.54
C ALA A 80 -12.98 14.73 23.55
N PRO A 81 -13.98 15.53 23.14
CA PRO A 81 -14.82 16.22 24.10
C PRO A 81 -15.52 15.15 24.94
N THR A 82 -15.14 15.07 26.22
CA THR A 82 -15.90 14.34 27.23
C THR A 82 -17.32 14.88 27.21
N PRO A 83 -18.38 14.03 27.20
CA PRO A 83 -19.74 14.52 27.27
C PRO A 83 -19.90 15.32 28.57
N GLU A 84 -20.16 16.61 28.43
CA GLU A 84 -20.51 17.50 29.54
C GLU A 84 -21.76 16.92 30.21
N VAL A 85 -21.55 16.31 31.37
CA VAL A 85 -22.61 15.88 32.29
C VAL A 85 -23.40 17.13 32.69
N PRO A 86 -24.73 17.15 32.54
CA PRO A 86 -25.52 18.32 32.84
C PRO A 86 -25.56 18.53 34.36
N ALA A 87 -24.81 19.51 34.84
CA ALA A 87 -24.96 20.01 36.20
C ALA A 87 -26.13 21.00 36.21
N GLY A 88 -27.27 20.54 36.71
CA GLY A 88 -28.47 21.36 36.85
C GLY A 88 -28.26 22.56 37.77
N ARG A 89 -28.96 23.64 37.43
CA ARG A 89 -29.65 24.52 38.38
C ARG A 89 -30.87 25.11 37.72
#